data_AF-A0A9W4RX56-F1
#
_entry.id   AF-A0A9W4RX56-F1
#
_cell.length_a   1.000
_cell.length_b   1.000
_cell.length_c   1.000
_cell.angle_alpha   90.00
_cell.angle_beta   90.00
_cell.angle_gamma   90.00
#
_symmetry.space_group_name_H-M   'P 1'
#
loop_
_entity.id
_entity.type
_entity.pdbx_description
1 polymer ?
#
loop_
_entity_poly.entity_id
_entity_poly.type
_entity_poly.pdbx_seq_one_letter_code
_entity_poly.pdbx_strand_id
1 'polypeptide(L)'
;MVRITALSAAGLAIAGLVSAHPGEKHDHNKMKRDIALRDGVANIGQRSLASCSNSAGAQKRQSRAVERRAQKVKEIRAKKGLTSPSKKYRRDLDQLNAWEAINHNMTGQSTNGIFSSIEDVFSANTSCVLSPEITGGPYYVVGEYMRSNVIESEFCDGVPVFLEVQYVDVNTCDPIPQVAVDIWNCNATGVYSGVESGQAGLNTTFLRGIQLSDHDGVVQFETIFPGHYEGRAVHTHLLSHTNATLMPNGTISVWDAPVAHIGQLFWPESLRETIEELAPYNTNTVEVTTNAEDMWSVLQADESYDPFPQFVYLGEDVSDGLFAWIQIGINASADYQTDDYYGVAAYLGEDGGHSTGYTVGGGGGGGGNGTGNGTGNGTMSGAPPSGTGAPPS
;
A
#
# COMPACT_ATOMS: atom_id res chain seq x y z
N MET A 1 -45.63 -46.21 -6.25
CA MET A 1 -44.77 -45.63 -7.30
C MET A 1 -45.03 -44.13 -7.31
N VAL A 2 -44.19 -43.35 -6.63
CA VAL A 2 -44.32 -41.88 -6.58
C VAL A 2 -43.07 -41.30 -7.22
N ARG A 3 -43.29 -40.54 -8.30
CA ARG A 3 -42.25 -39.83 -9.06
C ARG A 3 -41.81 -38.61 -8.26
N ILE A 4 -40.51 -38.49 -8.00
CA ILE A 4 -39.89 -37.28 -7.45
C ILE A 4 -39.38 -36.46 -8.65
N THR A 5 -40.02 -35.32 -8.90
CA THR A 5 -39.53 -34.28 -9.82
C THR A 5 -38.53 -33.40 -9.08
N ALA A 6 -37.29 -33.38 -9.57
CA ALA A 6 -36.26 -32.43 -9.15
C ALA A 6 -36.61 -31.03 -9.64
N LEU A 7 -36.73 -30.07 -8.72
CA LEU A 7 -36.71 -28.64 -9.04
C LEU A 7 -35.28 -28.12 -8.88
N SER A 8 -34.65 -27.81 -9.99
CA SER A 8 -33.41 -27.03 -10.05
C SER A 8 -33.75 -25.56 -9.79
N ALA A 9 -33.35 -25.03 -8.63
CA ALA A 9 -33.35 -23.60 -8.39
C ALA A 9 -32.04 -23.01 -8.93
N ALA A 10 -32.08 -22.48 -10.15
CA ALA A 10 -31.04 -21.61 -10.66
C ALA A 10 -31.17 -20.26 -9.95
N GLY A 11 -30.34 -20.03 -8.93
CA GLY A 11 -30.15 -18.71 -8.34
C GLY A 11 -29.39 -17.83 -9.33
N LEU A 12 -30.05 -16.82 -9.89
CA LEU A 12 -29.37 -15.73 -10.58
C LEU A 12 -28.52 -14.98 -9.56
N ALA A 13 -27.21 -15.17 -9.61
CA ALA A 13 -26.25 -14.23 -9.04
C ALA A 13 -26.31 -12.96 -9.89
N ILE A 14 -27.05 -11.96 -9.43
CA ILE A 14 -26.91 -10.60 -9.93
C ILE A 14 -25.57 -10.11 -9.39
N ALA A 15 -24.54 -10.18 -10.22
CA ALA A 15 -23.28 -9.46 -9.98
C ALA A 15 -23.62 -7.97 -9.94
N GLY A 16 -23.73 -7.41 -8.74
CA GLY A 16 -23.78 -5.97 -8.57
C GLY A 16 -22.45 -5.41 -9.05
N LEU A 17 -22.48 -4.57 -10.08
CA LEU A 17 -21.37 -3.71 -10.46
C LEU A 17 -21.08 -2.79 -9.28
N VAL A 18 -20.14 -3.19 -8.43
CA VAL A 18 -19.61 -2.31 -7.39
C VAL A 18 -18.40 -1.63 -8.01
N SER A 19 -18.62 -0.48 -8.64
CA SER A 19 -17.50 0.39 -9.02
C SER A 19 -16.71 0.71 -7.77
N ALA A 20 -15.39 0.55 -7.79
CA ALA A 20 -14.55 0.89 -6.65
C ALA A 20 -14.47 2.43 -6.42
N HIS A 21 -14.90 3.24 -7.39
CA HIS A 21 -14.98 4.71 -7.28
C HIS A 21 -16.31 5.27 -7.83
N PRO A 22 -17.49 4.88 -7.30
CA PRO A 22 -18.75 5.39 -7.81
C PRO A 22 -18.95 6.85 -7.34
N GLY A 23 -18.92 7.79 -8.28
CA GLY A 23 -19.28 9.19 -8.03
C GLY A 23 -18.10 10.16 -7.83
N GLU A 24 -16.86 9.72 -8.06
CA GLU A 24 -15.71 10.61 -8.04
C GLU A 24 -15.82 11.67 -9.16
N LYS A 25 -16.06 12.93 -8.80
CA LYS A 25 -16.13 14.06 -9.73
C LYS A 25 -14.80 14.82 -9.71
N HIS A 26 -14.00 14.62 -10.75
CA HIS A 26 -12.74 15.33 -10.93
C HIS A 26 -12.95 16.66 -11.66
N ASP A 27 -12.71 17.79 -11.01
CA ASP A 27 -12.49 19.04 -11.75
C ASP A 27 -11.13 18.95 -12.43
N HIS A 28 -11.13 18.71 -13.75
CA HIS A 28 -9.92 18.56 -14.54
C HIS A 28 -8.96 19.77 -14.40
N ASN A 29 -9.45 20.98 -14.13
CA ASN A 29 -8.57 22.14 -13.95
C ASN A 29 -7.94 22.15 -12.55
N LYS A 30 -8.66 21.68 -11.54
CA LYS A 30 -8.13 21.50 -10.18
C LYS A 30 -7.10 20.36 -10.18
N MET A 31 -7.46 19.19 -10.71
CA MET A 31 -6.56 18.04 -10.86
C MET A 31 -5.26 18.41 -11.59
N LYS A 32 -5.33 19.19 -12.67
CA LYS A 32 -4.12 19.68 -13.36
C LYS A 32 -3.23 20.58 -12.49
N ARG A 33 -3.82 21.43 -11.65
CA ARG A 33 -3.05 22.29 -10.72
C ARG A 33 -2.42 21.46 -9.61
N ASP A 34 -3.17 20.51 -9.06
CA ASP A 34 -2.72 19.63 -7.98
C ASP A 34 -1.59 18.72 -8.48
N ILE A 35 -1.72 18.16 -9.70
CA ILE A 35 -0.65 17.43 -10.40
C ILE A 35 0.59 18.33 -10.57
N ALA A 36 0.45 19.55 -11.11
CA ALA A 36 1.61 20.42 -11.33
C ALA A 36 2.33 20.82 -10.03
N LEU A 37 1.59 21.04 -8.94
CA LEU A 37 2.16 21.32 -7.61
C LEU A 37 2.91 20.09 -7.07
N ARG A 38 2.27 18.94 -7.13
CA ARG A 38 2.80 17.64 -6.71
C ARG A 38 4.07 17.27 -7.48
N ASP A 39 4.05 17.35 -8.82
CA ASP A 39 5.21 17.08 -9.66
C ASP A 39 6.33 18.07 -9.36
N GLY A 40 6.00 19.34 -9.08
CA GLY A 40 6.97 20.34 -8.63
C GLY A 40 7.66 19.95 -7.32
N VAL A 41 6.91 19.45 -6.34
CA VAL A 41 7.42 18.98 -5.04
C VAL A 41 8.24 17.70 -5.23
N ALA A 42 7.76 16.72 -6.00
CA ALA A 42 8.46 15.48 -6.34
C ALA A 42 9.83 15.76 -6.98
N ASN A 43 9.87 16.67 -7.96
CA ASN A 43 11.10 17.12 -8.62
C ASN A 43 12.10 17.78 -7.67
N ILE A 44 11.64 18.54 -6.67
CA ILE A 44 12.52 19.15 -5.66
C ILE A 44 13.08 18.06 -4.74
N GLY A 45 12.24 17.12 -4.28
CA GLY A 45 12.66 16.01 -3.44
C GLY A 45 13.67 15.09 -4.13
N GLN A 46 13.43 14.75 -5.41
CA GLN A 46 14.38 13.99 -6.24
C GLN A 46 15.74 14.66 -6.29
N ARG A 47 15.80 15.97 -6.61
CA ARG A 47 17.08 16.70 -6.67
C ARG A 47 17.79 16.71 -5.32
N SER A 48 17.03 16.87 -4.24
CA SER A 48 17.59 16.85 -2.89
C SER A 48 18.19 15.49 -2.56
N LEU A 49 17.45 14.41 -2.78
CA LEU A 49 17.92 13.03 -2.59
C LEU A 49 19.12 12.67 -3.49
N ALA A 50 19.09 13.09 -4.75
CA ALA A 50 20.21 12.90 -5.67
C ALA A 50 21.48 13.61 -5.15
N SER A 51 21.34 14.83 -4.60
CA SER A 51 22.47 15.61 -4.10
C SER A 51 23.20 14.96 -2.91
N CYS A 52 22.49 14.15 -2.12
CA CYS A 52 23.02 13.52 -0.90
C CYS A 52 23.21 12.00 -1.02
N SER A 53 22.81 11.39 -2.14
CA SER A 53 22.95 9.96 -2.44
C SER A 53 24.38 9.43 -2.29
N ASN A 54 25.39 10.28 -2.55
CA ASN A 54 26.80 9.96 -2.41
C ASN A 54 27.41 10.31 -1.04
N SER A 55 26.60 10.78 -0.09
CA SER A 55 27.09 11.06 1.26
C SER A 55 27.52 9.77 1.97
N ALA A 56 28.46 9.87 2.91
CA ALA A 56 28.90 8.73 3.72
C ALA A 56 27.73 8.12 4.52
N GLY A 57 26.75 8.94 4.93
CA GLY A 57 25.52 8.48 5.57
C GLY A 57 24.70 7.62 4.62
N ALA A 58 24.37 8.13 3.44
CA ALA A 58 23.60 7.40 2.42
C ALA A 58 24.29 6.09 1.99
N GLN A 59 25.61 6.08 1.79
CA GLN A 59 26.36 4.87 1.44
C GLN A 59 26.32 3.82 2.56
N LYS A 60 26.49 4.23 3.82
CA LYS A 60 26.37 3.31 4.97
C LYS A 60 24.98 2.72 5.08
N ARG A 61 23.93 3.52 4.83
CA ARG A 61 22.56 3.04 4.83
C ARG A 61 22.31 2.04 3.71
N GLN A 62 22.77 2.33 2.50
CA GLN A 62 22.65 1.41 1.38
C GLN A 62 23.35 0.08 1.70
N SER A 63 24.55 0.12 2.29
CA SER A 63 25.25 -1.09 2.74
C SER A 63 24.44 -1.90 3.76
N ARG A 64 23.83 -1.24 4.76
CA ARG A 64 22.96 -1.92 5.74
C ARG A 64 21.69 -2.48 5.09
N ALA A 65 21.09 -1.77 4.14
CA ALA A 65 19.92 -2.24 3.41
C ALA A 65 20.23 -3.49 2.58
N VAL A 66 21.36 -3.51 1.87
CA VAL A 66 21.84 -4.69 1.14
C VAL A 66 22.02 -5.88 2.06
N GLU A 67 22.75 -5.69 3.18
CA GLU A 67 23.01 -6.76 4.15
C GLU A 67 21.71 -7.29 4.77
N ARG A 68 20.83 -6.40 5.23
CA ARG A 68 19.53 -6.75 5.82
C ARG A 68 18.66 -7.56 4.84
N ARG A 69 18.52 -7.10 3.60
CA ARG A 69 17.70 -7.78 2.58
C ARG A 69 18.29 -9.14 2.21
N ALA A 70 19.61 -9.22 2.02
CA ALA A 70 20.31 -10.47 1.74
C ALA A 70 20.12 -11.49 2.87
N GLN A 71 20.27 -11.05 4.11
CA GLN A 71 20.06 -11.88 5.29
C GLN A 71 18.60 -12.33 5.41
N LYS A 72 17.64 -11.42 5.24
CA LYS A 72 16.21 -11.74 5.31
C LYS A 72 15.78 -12.74 4.25
N VAL A 73 16.25 -12.60 3.00
CA VAL A 73 15.99 -13.58 1.93
C VAL A 73 16.58 -14.95 2.29
N LYS A 74 17.80 -15.01 2.81
CA LYS A 74 18.41 -16.28 3.26
C LYS A 74 17.58 -16.94 4.35
N GLU A 75 17.12 -16.17 5.34
CA GLU A 75 16.28 -16.65 6.44
C GLU A 75 14.93 -17.19 5.97
N ILE A 76 14.23 -16.44 5.10
CA ILE A 76 12.93 -16.85 4.55
C ILE A 76 13.08 -18.15 3.76
N ARG A 77 14.10 -18.22 2.90
CA ARG A 77 14.37 -19.41 2.09
C ARG A 77 14.72 -20.61 2.94
N ALA A 78 15.54 -20.44 3.98
CA ALA A 78 15.85 -21.50 4.94
C ALA A 78 14.58 -21.99 5.67
N LYS A 79 13.73 -21.07 6.14
CA LYS A 79 12.45 -21.38 6.80
C LYS A 79 11.50 -22.16 5.87
N LYS A 80 11.53 -21.87 4.57
CA LYS A 80 10.74 -22.55 3.53
C LYS A 80 11.40 -23.82 2.95
N GLY A 81 12.63 -24.15 3.34
CA GLY A 81 13.38 -25.29 2.79
C GLY A 81 13.79 -25.13 1.32
N LEU A 82 13.87 -23.89 0.81
CA LEU A 82 14.21 -23.60 -0.58
C LEU A 82 15.72 -23.71 -0.82
N THR A 83 16.12 -24.66 -1.66
CA THR A 83 17.53 -24.95 -1.99
C THR A 83 17.95 -24.46 -3.37
N SER A 84 16.99 -24.25 -4.27
CA SER A 84 17.21 -23.69 -5.61
C SER A 84 17.67 -22.23 -5.55
N PRO A 85 18.55 -21.73 -6.44
CA PRO A 85 18.98 -20.33 -6.41
C PRO A 85 17.80 -19.35 -6.52
N SER A 86 17.82 -18.26 -5.76
CA SER A 86 16.86 -17.16 -5.95
C SER A 86 17.09 -16.51 -7.29
N LYS A 87 16.02 -16.25 -8.05
CA LYS A 87 16.12 -15.59 -9.36
C LYS A 87 15.75 -14.11 -9.25
N LYS A 88 16.60 -13.22 -9.75
CA LYS A 88 16.16 -11.87 -10.10
C LYS A 88 15.37 -11.96 -11.40
N TYR A 89 14.13 -11.48 -11.39
CA TYR A 89 13.38 -11.32 -12.63
C TYR A 89 14.10 -10.30 -13.52
N ARG A 90 14.54 -10.72 -14.71
CA ARG A 90 15.13 -9.84 -15.72
C ARG A 90 14.01 -9.50 -16.70
N ARG A 91 13.60 -8.23 -16.73
CA ARG A 91 12.70 -7.71 -17.78
C ARG A 91 13.31 -8.04 -19.14
N ASP A 92 12.49 -8.41 -20.12
CA ASP A 92 13.02 -8.76 -21.43
C ASP A 92 13.65 -7.52 -22.13
N LEU A 93 14.48 -7.75 -23.14
CA LEU A 93 15.24 -6.68 -23.81
C LEU A 93 14.32 -5.71 -24.57
N ASP A 94 13.16 -6.17 -25.05
CA ASP A 94 12.22 -5.35 -25.81
C ASP A 94 11.40 -4.45 -24.87
N GLN A 95 11.05 -4.94 -23.68
CA GLN A 95 10.49 -4.18 -22.57
C GLN A 95 11.49 -3.16 -22.02
N LEU A 96 12.77 -3.52 -21.87
CA LEU A 96 13.83 -2.58 -21.49
C LEU A 96 13.95 -1.45 -22.52
N ASN A 97 13.96 -1.77 -23.82
CA ASN A 97 14.07 -0.77 -24.89
C ASN A 97 12.83 0.15 -24.97
N ALA A 98 11.62 -0.37 -24.71
CA ALA A 98 10.40 0.44 -24.62
C ALA A 98 10.40 1.35 -23.38
N TRP A 99 11.01 0.89 -22.28
CA TRP A 99 11.19 1.65 -21.05
C TRP A 99 12.32 2.69 -21.16
N GLU A 100 13.41 2.42 -21.89
CA GLU A 100 14.50 3.38 -22.17
C GLU A 100 14.04 4.57 -23.05
N ALA A 101 12.91 4.42 -23.76
CA ALA A 101 12.27 5.51 -24.51
C ALA A 101 11.44 6.45 -23.62
N ILE A 102 11.13 6.03 -22.39
CA ILE A 102 10.56 6.86 -21.33
C ILE A 102 11.73 7.24 -20.42
N ASN A 103 11.90 8.51 -20.11
CA ASN A 103 13.11 9.01 -19.47
C ASN A 103 13.21 8.53 -18.00
N HIS A 104 13.77 7.33 -17.82
CA HIS A 104 14.12 6.75 -16.53
C HIS A 104 15.64 6.70 -16.38
N ASN A 105 16.28 7.87 -16.53
CA ASN A 105 17.72 8.02 -16.43
C ASN A 105 18.20 7.60 -15.04
N MET A 106 18.57 6.32 -14.90
CA MET A 106 19.70 5.77 -14.15
C MET A 106 19.90 4.24 -14.33
N THR A 107 19.28 3.58 -15.32
CA THR A 107 19.69 2.23 -15.77
C THR A 107 20.95 2.28 -16.63
N GLY A 108 22.03 2.82 -16.06
CA GLY A 108 23.38 2.67 -16.58
C GLY A 108 24.22 1.96 -15.53
N GLN A 109 24.62 0.72 -15.81
CA GLN A 109 25.58 -0.12 -15.04
C GLN A 109 25.01 -1.11 -14.02
N SER A 110 24.19 -2.06 -14.48
CA SER A 110 24.11 -3.36 -13.81
C SER A 110 24.32 -4.48 -14.83
N THR A 111 25.53 -5.04 -14.83
CA THR A 111 25.91 -6.26 -15.58
C THR A 111 25.37 -7.55 -14.93
N ASN A 112 24.47 -7.43 -13.96
CA ASN A 112 24.03 -8.51 -13.09
C ASN A 112 23.08 -9.46 -13.85
N GLY A 113 23.60 -10.65 -14.21
CA GLY A 113 22.84 -11.73 -14.83
C GLY A 113 22.08 -12.59 -13.81
N ILE A 114 21.45 -13.68 -14.29
CA ILE A 114 20.74 -14.68 -13.44
C ILE A 114 21.68 -15.31 -12.37
N PHE A 115 23.00 -15.18 -12.52
CA PHE A 115 24.04 -15.73 -11.63
C PHE A 115 24.66 -14.72 -10.66
N SER A 116 24.09 -13.52 -10.53
CA SER A 116 24.60 -12.49 -9.60
C SER A 116 24.38 -12.92 -8.15
N SER A 117 25.26 -12.52 -7.22
CA SER A 117 24.97 -12.72 -5.81
C SER A 117 23.73 -11.91 -5.40
N ILE A 118 23.01 -12.34 -4.37
CA ILE A 118 21.81 -11.62 -3.91
C ILE A 118 22.19 -10.22 -3.38
N GLU A 119 23.40 -10.09 -2.83
CA GLU A 119 23.99 -8.83 -2.42
C GLU A 119 24.20 -7.88 -3.62
N ASP A 120 24.70 -8.38 -4.77
CA ASP A 120 24.83 -7.59 -6.01
C ASP A 120 23.46 -7.16 -6.57
N VAL A 121 22.43 -8.00 -6.38
CA VAL A 121 21.06 -7.67 -6.78
C VAL A 121 20.52 -6.51 -5.97
N PHE A 122 20.76 -6.51 -4.65
CA PHE A 122 20.31 -5.44 -3.75
C PHE A 122 21.17 -4.18 -3.81
N SER A 123 22.43 -4.28 -4.26
CA SER A 123 23.32 -3.14 -4.42
C SER A 123 23.07 -2.35 -5.71
N ALA A 124 22.27 -2.88 -6.64
CA ALA A 124 21.87 -2.17 -7.84
C ALA A 124 21.15 -0.87 -7.48
N ASN A 125 21.49 0.22 -8.16
CA ASN A 125 21.03 1.57 -7.86
C ASN A 125 19.50 1.65 -7.84
N THR A 126 18.90 1.72 -6.65
CA THR A 126 17.45 1.90 -6.49
C THR A 126 17.17 3.38 -6.31
N SER A 127 16.30 3.92 -7.16
CA SER A 127 15.90 5.31 -7.12
C SER A 127 15.27 5.62 -5.75
N CYS A 128 15.91 6.52 -4.99
CA CYS A 128 15.30 7.19 -3.86
C CYS A 128 14.54 8.37 -4.46
N VAL A 129 13.22 8.28 -4.56
CA VAL A 129 12.46 9.41 -5.10
C VAL A 129 11.22 9.70 -4.29
N LEU A 130 10.89 10.99 -4.26
CA LEU A 130 9.75 11.50 -3.53
C LEU A 130 8.48 10.96 -4.17
N SER A 131 7.68 10.22 -3.42
CA SER A 131 6.40 9.75 -3.95
C SER A 131 5.45 10.91 -4.15
N PRO A 132 4.84 11.05 -5.32
CA PRO A 132 3.66 11.89 -5.47
C PRO A 132 2.56 11.36 -4.55
N GLU A 133 1.88 12.28 -3.86
CA GLU A 133 0.65 12.01 -3.13
C GLU A 133 -0.47 11.74 -4.14
N ILE A 134 -1.24 10.67 -3.96
CA ILE A 134 -2.30 10.32 -4.92
C ILE A 134 -3.66 10.07 -4.30
N THR A 135 -3.89 8.96 -3.60
CA THR A 135 -5.19 8.67 -2.99
C THR A 135 -5.07 7.54 -1.98
N GLY A 136 -5.67 7.75 -0.81
CA GLY A 136 -5.95 6.68 0.15
C GLY A 136 -7.08 5.76 -0.33
N GLY A 137 -7.76 6.13 -1.43
CA GLY A 137 -8.92 5.39 -1.92
C GLY A 137 -10.05 5.31 -0.88
N PRO A 138 -11.12 4.57 -1.20
CA PRO A 138 -12.30 4.48 -0.34
C PRO A 138 -12.15 3.49 0.81
N TYR A 139 -10.97 2.89 1.01
CA TYR A 139 -10.81 1.72 1.87
C TYR A 139 -9.71 1.85 2.93
N TYR A 140 -9.26 3.07 3.22
CA TYR A 140 -8.36 3.30 4.35
C TYR A 140 -9.10 3.12 5.68
N VAL A 141 -8.51 2.33 6.57
CA VAL A 141 -9.06 1.96 7.87
C VAL A 141 -8.05 2.35 8.94
N VAL A 142 -8.52 2.97 10.02
CA VAL A 142 -7.68 3.33 11.17
C VAL A 142 -7.96 2.43 12.36
N GLY A 143 -7.01 2.34 13.31
CA GLY A 143 -7.10 1.39 14.42
C GLY A 143 -6.63 -0.02 14.06
N GLU A 144 -5.92 -0.15 12.94
CA GLU A 144 -5.32 -1.40 12.48
C GLU A 144 -4.36 -2.01 13.51
N TYR A 145 -4.21 -3.33 13.44
CA TYR A 145 -3.28 -4.04 14.31
C TYR A 145 -1.83 -3.70 13.95
N MET A 146 -1.02 -3.45 14.98
CA MET A 146 0.43 -3.34 14.82
C MET A 146 1.02 -4.74 14.57
N ARG A 147 1.25 -5.10 13.30
CA ARG A 147 1.71 -6.44 12.91
C ARG A 147 2.50 -6.42 11.61
N SER A 148 3.52 -7.28 11.55
CA SER A 148 4.29 -7.51 10.32
C SER A 148 3.58 -8.50 9.39
N ASN A 149 3.12 -9.64 9.92
CA ASN A 149 2.35 -10.59 9.14
C ASN A 149 0.88 -10.17 9.11
N VAL A 150 0.40 -9.79 7.93
CA VAL A 150 -0.98 -9.36 7.68
C VAL A 150 -1.82 -10.46 7.02
N ILE A 151 -1.25 -11.64 6.77
CA ILE A 151 -1.92 -12.79 6.17
C ILE A 151 -2.82 -13.46 7.22
N GLU A 152 -4.11 -13.62 6.87
CA GLU A 152 -5.05 -14.42 7.63
C GLU A 152 -5.48 -15.62 6.76
N SER A 153 -5.17 -16.83 7.21
CA SER A 153 -5.23 -18.05 6.38
C SER A 153 -6.62 -18.38 5.82
N GLU A 154 -7.68 -17.84 6.41
CA GLU A 154 -9.05 -18.02 5.91
C GLU A 154 -9.31 -17.25 4.61
N PHE A 155 -8.59 -16.14 4.37
CA PHE A 155 -8.90 -15.18 3.29
C PHE A 155 -7.73 -14.94 2.32
N CYS A 156 -6.52 -15.37 2.68
CA CYS A 156 -5.28 -14.92 2.05
C CYS A 156 -4.50 -16.03 1.34
N ASP A 157 -5.19 -17.00 0.74
CA ASP A 157 -4.54 -17.92 -0.20
C ASP A 157 -4.00 -17.14 -1.40
N GLY A 158 -2.72 -17.31 -1.72
CA GLY A 158 -2.05 -16.56 -2.78
C GLY A 158 -0.53 -16.68 -2.75
N VAL A 159 0.14 -15.94 -3.64
CA VAL A 159 1.59 -15.87 -3.72
C VAL A 159 2.12 -15.02 -2.57
N PRO A 160 2.95 -15.55 -1.65
CA PRO A 160 3.47 -14.78 -0.53
C PRO A 160 4.40 -13.66 -0.99
N VAL A 161 4.28 -12.48 -0.38
CA VAL A 161 5.14 -11.33 -0.61
C VAL A 161 5.70 -10.85 0.72
N PHE A 162 7.02 -10.84 0.83
CA PHE A 162 7.73 -10.11 1.87
C PHE A 162 8.04 -8.72 1.36
N LEU A 163 7.36 -7.71 1.89
CA LEU A 163 7.49 -6.31 1.47
C LEU A 163 8.35 -5.54 2.46
N GLU A 164 9.44 -4.93 1.99
CA GLU A 164 10.23 -3.95 2.74
C GLU A 164 10.04 -2.54 2.16
N VAL A 165 9.64 -1.60 3.01
CA VAL A 165 9.52 -0.18 2.63
C VAL A 165 10.47 0.63 3.50
N GLN A 166 11.33 1.44 2.89
CA GLN A 166 12.24 2.34 3.58
C GLN A 166 11.87 3.80 3.35
N TYR A 167 11.66 4.56 4.41
CA TYR A 167 11.36 5.99 4.38
C TYR A 167 12.59 6.84 4.65
N VAL A 168 12.84 7.81 3.77
CA VAL A 168 13.94 8.79 3.87
C VAL A 168 13.37 10.19 3.75
N ASP A 169 13.79 11.11 4.62
CA ASP A 169 13.36 12.51 4.53
C ASP A 169 14.11 13.19 3.40
N VAL A 170 13.38 13.77 2.45
CA VAL A 170 13.96 14.44 1.29
C VAL A 170 14.73 15.70 1.66
N ASN A 171 14.47 16.32 2.81
CA ASN A 171 15.13 17.56 3.22
C ASN A 171 16.46 17.32 3.93
N THR A 172 16.54 16.26 4.73
CA THR A 172 17.74 15.91 5.52
C THR A 172 18.54 14.79 4.88
N CYS A 173 17.90 14.04 3.98
CA CYS A 173 18.40 12.79 3.43
C CYS A 173 18.68 11.73 4.47
N ASP A 174 18.06 11.79 5.64
CA ASP A 174 18.22 10.78 6.70
C ASP A 174 17.01 9.86 6.77
N PRO A 175 17.17 8.63 7.31
CA PRO A 175 16.03 7.78 7.58
C PRO A 175 15.08 8.43 8.56
N ILE A 176 13.80 8.10 8.42
CA ILE A 176 12.79 8.61 9.32
C ILE A 176 12.35 7.47 10.25
N PRO A 177 12.89 7.37 11.47
CA PRO A 177 12.45 6.38 12.44
C PRO A 177 11.09 6.77 13.04
N GLN A 178 10.35 5.77 13.54
CA GLN A 178 9.06 5.93 14.21
C GLN A 178 7.97 6.61 13.35
N VAL A 179 8.07 6.51 12.02
CA VAL A 179 6.95 6.79 11.12
C VAL A 179 6.01 5.59 11.21
N ALA A 180 4.73 5.84 11.48
CA ALA A 180 3.73 4.79 11.43
C ALA A 180 3.30 4.58 9.98
N VAL A 181 3.50 3.38 9.45
CA VAL A 181 3.21 3.04 8.07
C VAL A 181 2.12 1.99 8.04
N ASP A 182 0.97 2.36 7.50
CA ASP A 182 -0.13 1.47 7.17
C ASP A 182 0.08 0.88 5.78
N ILE A 183 -0.23 -0.42 5.64
CA ILE A 183 -0.43 -1.05 4.34
C ILE A 183 -1.79 -1.69 4.27
N TRP A 184 -2.39 -1.69 3.09
CA TRP A 184 -3.55 -2.53 2.78
C TRP A 184 -3.62 -2.90 1.31
N ASN A 185 -4.14 -4.08 1.04
CA ASN A 185 -4.45 -4.53 -0.31
C ASN A 185 -5.61 -5.52 -0.32
N CYS A 186 -6.22 -5.72 -1.49
CA CYS A 186 -7.21 -6.77 -1.67
C CYS A 186 -6.57 -8.15 -1.65
N ASN A 187 -7.39 -9.18 -1.40
CA ASN A 187 -6.96 -10.57 -1.58
C ASN A 187 -6.79 -10.94 -3.07
N ALA A 188 -6.43 -12.19 -3.33
CA ALA A 188 -6.15 -12.70 -4.69
C ALA A 188 -7.33 -12.55 -5.69
N THR A 189 -8.56 -12.37 -5.21
CA THR A 189 -9.76 -12.19 -6.04
C THR A 189 -10.36 -10.79 -5.94
N GLY A 190 -9.61 -9.81 -5.44
CA GLY A 190 -10.04 -8.40 -5.46
C GLY A 190 -10.93 -7.95 -4.29
N VAL A 191 -11.01 -8.72 -3.20
CA VAL A 191 -11.84 -8.38 -2.03
C VAL A 191 -11.00 -7.74 -0.92
N TYR A 192 -11.45 -6.61 -0.38
CA TYR A 192 -10.86 -5.94 0.77
C TYR A 192 -11.52 -6.37 2.09
N SER A 193 -10.75 -6.33 3.17
CA SER A 193 -11.23 -6.48 4.55
C SER A 193 -11.62 -5.12 5.16
N GLY A 194 -12.23 -5.09 6.35
CA GLY A 194 -12.36 -3.90 7.19
C GLY A 194 -13.33 -2.83 6.68
N VAL A 195 -14.06 -3.09 5.60
CA VAL A 195 -15.01 -2.15 4.99
C VAL A 195 -16.29 -2.87 4.54
N GLU A 196 -17.39 -2.13 4.47
CA GLU A 196 -18.65 -2.58 3.88
C GLU A 196 -18.66 -2.44 2.34
N SER A 197 -19.84 -2.58 1.72
CA SER A 197 -20.10 -2.40 0.28
C SER A 197 -19.66 -3.55 -0.63
N GLY A 198 -20.10 -4.77 -0.32
CA GLY A 198 -19.81 -5.95 -1.13
C GLY A 198 -18.39 -6.49 -0.93
N GLN A 199 -17.71 -6.00 0.12
CA GLN A 199 -16.40 -6.44 0.58
C GLN A 199 -16.55 -7.46 1.72
N ALA A 200 -15.45 -7.83 2.39
CA ALA A 200 -15.48 -8.87 3.42
C ALA A 200 -16.12 -8.42 4.76
N GLY A 201 -16.51 -7.15 4.89
CA GLY A 201 -17.24 -6.62 6.04
C GLY A 201 -16.34 -5.99 7.11
N LEU A 202 -16.92 -5.12 7.93
CA LEU A 202 -16.18 -4.27 8.89
C LEU A 202 -15.35 -5.02 9.93
N ASN A 203 -15.73 -6.25 10.29
CA ASN A 203 -15.04 -7.03 11.33
C ASN A 203 -13.87 -7.87 10.81
N THR A 204 -13.55 -7.80 9.52
CA THR A 204 -12.40 -8.51 8.94
C THR A 204 -11.17 -7.62 8.93
N THR A 205 -9.99 -8.20 9.07
CA THR A 205 -8.74 -7.42 9.17
C THR A 205 -7.65 -7.86 8.20
N PHE A 206 -7.85 -8.94 7.45
CA PHE A 206 -6.81 -9.54 6.60
C PHE A 206 -6.15 -8.54 5.64
N LEU A 207 -4.86 -8.72 5.36
CA LEU A 207 -4.05 -7.91 4.44
C LEU A 207 -4.00 -6.42 4.81
N ARG A 208 -4.19 -6.11 6.10
CA ARG A 208 -4.04 -4.78 6.69
C ARG A 208 -3.14 -4.82 7.91
N GLY A 209 -2.33 -3.80 8.09
CA GLY A 209 -1.51 -3.66 9.28
C GLY A 209 -0.68 -2.39 9.29
N ILE A 210 -0.27 -2.00 10.49
CA ILE A 210 0.55 -0.83 10.73
C ILE A 210 1.87 -1.22 11.41
N GLN A 211 2.96 -0.54 11.07
CA GLN A 211 4.27 -0.72 11.70
C GLN A 211 4.92 0.63 11.95
N LEU A 212 5.71 0.72 13.03
CA LEU A 212 6.63 1.84 13.22
C LEU A 212 7.95 1.53 12.51
N SER A 213 8.43 2.48 11.72
CA SER A 213 9.73 2.36 11.06
C SER A 213 10.87 2.29 12.08
N ASP A 214 11.86 1.45 11.81
CA ASP A 214 13.03 1.29 12.66
C ASP A 214 14.04 2.45 12.51
N HIS A 215 15.21 2.33 13.15
CA HIS A 215 16.29 3.32 13.07
C HIS A 215 16.83 3.58 11.64
N ASP A 216 16.60 2.66 10.71
CA ASP A 216 16.95 2.77 9.29
C ASP A 216 15.76 3.24 8.45
N GLY A 217 14.64 3.64 9.08
CA GLY A 217 13.43 4.09 8.43
C GLY A 217 12.64 2.96 7.79
N VAL A 218 12.83 1.71 8.23
CA VAL A 218 12.33 0.53 7.54
C VAL A 218 11.13 -0.07 8.26
N VAL A 219 10.11 -0.41 7.48
CA VAL A 219 9.03 -1.32 7.89
C VAL A 219 9.04 -2.56 7.01
N GLN A 220 8.61 -3.68 7.60
CA GLN A 220 8.56 -4.98 6.92
C GLN A 220 7.21 -5.65 7.15
N PHE A 221 6.62 -6.18 6.08
CA PHE A 221 5.35 -6.88 6.09
C PHE A 221 5.42 -8.23 5.38
N GLU A 222 4.69 -9.22 5.89
CA GLU A 222 4.37 -10.47 5.19
C GLU A 222 2.91 -10.35 4.71
N THR A 223 2.71 -10.29 3.39
CA THR A 223 1.40 -10.16 2.72
C THR A 223 1.32 -11.16 1.55
N ILE A 224 0.32 -11.05 0.69
CA ILE A 224 0.27 -11.76 -0.59
C ILE A 224 0.33 -10.78 -1.76
N PHE A 225 0.68 -11.27 -2.95
CA PHE A 225 0.53 -10.49 -4.17
C PHE A 225 -0.97 -10.17 -4.34
N PRO A 226 -1.35 -8.89 -4.52
CA PRO A 226 -2.77 -8.53 -4.58
C PRO A 226 -3.43 -9.07 -5.85
N GLY A 227 -4.72 -9.38 -5.75
CA GLY A 227 -5.55 -9.59 -6.94
C GLY A 227 -5.94 -8.27 -7.61
N HIS A 228 -6.74 -8.36 -8.66
CA HIS A 228 -7.37 -7.20 -9.31
C HIS A 228 -8.87 -7.12 -9.02
N TYR A 229 -9.41 -5.91 -9.18
CA TYR A 229 -10.83 -5.62 -9.10
C TYR A 229 -11.18 -4.55 -10.14
N GLU A 230 -12.48 -4.33 -10.37
CA GLU A 230 -12.97 -3.56 -11.52
C GLU A 230 -12.40 -2.13 -11.53
N GLY A 231 -11.83 -1.75 -12.68
CA GLY A 231 -11.40 -0.39 -12.98
C GLY A 231 -10.07 0.04 -12.37
N ARG A 232 -9.29 -0.89 -11.77
CA ARG A 232 -8.00 -0.59 -11.13
C ARG A 232 -6.92 -1.60 -11.50
N ALA A 233 -5.71 -1.12 -11.76
CA ALA A 233 -4.52 -1.97 -11.89
C ALA A 233 -4.18 -2.62 -10.54
N VAL A 234 -3.42 -3.72 -10.54
CA VAL A 234 -3.03 -4.41 -9.30
C VAL A 234 -2.12 -3.52 -8.46
N HIS A 235 -2.47 -3.30 -7.18
CA HIS A 235 -1.73 -2.41 -6.29
C HIS A 235 -1.78 -2.78 -4.81
N THR A 236 -0.81 -2.26 -4.06
CA THR A 236 -0.78 -2.24 -2.59
C THR A 236 -0.76 -0.80 -2.11
N HIS A 237 -1.66 -0.41 -1.22
CA HIS A 237 -1.64 0.93 -0.66
C HIS A 237 -0.61 1.06 0.47
N LEU A 238 -0.08 2.27 0.61
CA LEU A 238 0.79 2.70 1.69
C LEU A 238 0.30 4.06 2.19
N LEU A 239 0.25 4.24 3.51
CA LEU A 239 -0.01 5.54 4.11
C LEU A 239 0.90 5.71 5.32
N SER A 240 1.53 6.87 5.45
CA SER A 240 2.47 7.13 6.52
C SER A 240 2.03 8.33 7.37
N HIS A 241 2.11 8.15 8.68
CA HIS A 241 1.88 9.18 9.68
C HIS A 241 3.18 9.50 10.41
N THR A 242 3.47 10.79 10.55
CA THR A 242 4.52 11.24 11.46
C THR A 242 3.92 11.58 12.82
N ASN A 243 4.72 11.53 13.88
CA ASN A 243 4.28 11.85 15.24
C ASN A 243 3.05 11.03 15.72
N ALA A 244 2.91 9.78 15.23
CA ALA A 244 1.90 8.86 15.71
C ALA A 244 2.16 8.47 17.17
N THR A 245 1.09 8.18 17.93
CA THR A 245 1.20 7.88 19.36
C THR A 245 1.10 6.39 19.62
N LEU A 246 2.15 5.78 20.19
CA LEU A 246 2.08 4.43 20.73
C LEU A 246 1.24 4.43 22.02
N MET A 247 0.14 3.71 22.01
CA MET A 247 -0.80 3.62 23.12
C MET A 247 -0.35 2.56 24.14
N PRO A 248 -0.72 2.68 25.43
CA PRO A 248 -0.32 1.71 26.46
C PRO A 248 -0.78 0.26 26.21
N ASN A 249 -1.82 0.08 25.41
CA ASN A 249 -2.32 -1.24 24.99
C ASN A 249 -1.55 -1.83 23.79
N GLY A 250 -0.49 -1.16 23.32
CA GLY A 250 0.33 -1.62 22.20
C GLY A 250 -0.22 -1.30 20.81
N THR A 251 -1.27 -0.47 20.69
CA THR A 251 -1.76 0.02 19.39
C THR A 251 -1.13 1.37 19.03
N ILE A 252 -1.24 1.78 17.77
CA ILE A 252 -0.76 3.08 17.30
C ILE A 252 -1.98 3.96 16.99
N SER A 253 -2.09 5.10 17.67
CA SER A 253 -3.11 6.10 17.34
C SER A 253 -2.58 7.06 16.29
N VAL A 254 -3.38 7.25 15.23
CA VAL A 254 -3.08 8.13 14.09
C VAL A 254 -4.12 9.24 13.90
N TRP A 255 -5.12 9.34 14.78
CA TRP A 255 -6.24 10.28 14.62
C TRP A 255 -5.84 11.76 14.57
N ASP A 256 -4.81 12.13 15.33
CA ASP A 256 -4.26 13.50 15.39
C ASP A 256 -2.82 13.57 14.84
N ALA A 257 -2.38 12.55 14.10
CA ALA A 257 -1.01 12.40 13.62
C ALA A 257 -0.89 12.91 12.17
N PRO A 258 0.03 13.84 11.84
CA PRO A 258 0.17 14.35 10.48
C PRO A 258 0.35 13.26 9.43
N VAL A 259 -0.41 13.35 8.34
CA VAL A 259 -0.29 12.42 7.21
C VAL A 259 0.88 12.89 6.36
N ALA A 260 2.00 12.17 6.39
CA ALA A 260 3.23 12.59 5.73
C ALA A 260 3.37 12.04 4.30
N HIS A 261 2.65 10.97 3.97
CA HIS A 261 2.62 10.38 2.62
C HIS A 261 1.43 9.41 2.45
N ILE A 262 0.86 9.39 1.24
CA ILE A 262 -0.25 8.57 0.75
C ILE A 262 0.13 8.10 -0.65
N GLY A 263 0.31 6.79 -0.84
CA GLY A 263 0.73 6.24 -2.12
C GLY A 263 0.23 4.84 -2.38
N GLN A 264 0.50 4.37 -3.60
CA GLN A 264 0.24 3.00 -4.02
C GLN A 264 1.49 2.40 -4.69
N LEU A 265 1.73 1.12 -4.45
CA LEU A 265 2.71 0.33 -5.17
C LEU A 265 2.00 -0.40 -6.30
N PHE A 266 2.48 -0.24 -7.51
CA PHE A 266 1.98 -0.97 -8.68
C PHE A 266 2.94 -2.10 -9.06
N TRP A 267 2.47 -3.05 -9.87
CA TRP A 267 3.24 -4.24 -10.21
C TRP A 267 3.42 -4.38 -11.72
N PRO A 268 4.59 -4.85 -12.20
CA PRO A 268 4.80 -5.04 -13.63
C PRO A 268 3.79 -6.04 -14.23
N GLU A 269 3.26 -5.71 -15.41
CA GLU A 269 2.27 -6.54 -16.11
C GLU A 269 2.72 -7.98 -16.28
N SER A 270 3.99 -8.20 -16.66
CA SER A 270 4.50 -9.55 -16.86
C SER A 270 4.59 -10.38 -15.58
N LEU A 271 4.80 -9.73 -14.43
CA LEU A 271 4.74 -10.40 -13.13
C LEU A 271 3.29 -10.74 -12.77
N ARG A 272 2.37 -9.78 -12.96
CA ARG A 272 0.93 -9.97 -12.75
C ARG A 272 0.40 -11.14 -13.58
N GLU A 273 0.65 -11.14 -14.89
CA GLU A 273 0.24 -12.21 -15.81
C GLU A 273 0.75 -13.58 -15.35
N THR A 274 2.01 -13.68 -14.93
CA THR A 274 2.58 -14.93 -14.42
C THR A 274 1.87 -15.41 -13.14
N ILE A 275 1.49 -14.49 -12.25
CA ILE A 275 0.82 -14.82 -10.98
C ILE A 275 -0.65 -15.16 -11.20
N GLU A 276 -1.33 -14.48 -12.13
CA GLU A 276 -2.73 -14.70 -12.45
C GLU A 276 -3.02 -16.08 -13.05
N GLU A 277 -1.99 -16.78 -13.57
CA GLU A 277 -2.10 -18.19 -13.98
C GLU A 277 -2.27 -19.15 -12.78
N LEU A 278 -1.82 -18.74 -11.58
CA LEU A 278 -1.84 -19.57 -10.38
C LEU A 278 -3.20 -19.54 -9.67
N ALA A 279 -3.54 -20.61 -8.97
CA ALA A 279 -4.66 -20.58 -8.04
C ALA A 279 -4.29 -19.76 -6.77
N PRO A 280 -5.23 -19.00 -6.18
CA PRO A 280 -6.61 -18.82 -6.61
C PRO A 280 -6.83 -17.66 -7.60
N TYR A 281 -5.78 -16.95 -8.01
CA TYR A 281 -5.88 -15.79 -8.92
C TYR A 281 -6.61 -16.13 -10.24
N ASN A 282 -6.35 -17.32 -10.79
CA ASN A 282 -7.01 -17.83 -11.99
C ASN A 282 -8.52 -18.08 -11.86
N THR A 283 -9.10 -17.91 -10.66
CA THR A 283 -10.54 -17.95 -10.42
C THR A 283 -11.20 -16.59 -10.52
N ASN A 284 -10.42 -15.50 -10.55
CA ASN A 284 -10.93 -14.16 -10.69
C ASN A 284 -11.39 -13.88 -12.12
N THR A 285 -12.68 -13.64 -12.31
CA THR A 285 -13.28 -13.38 -13.62
C THR A 285 -13.49 -11.90 -13.92
N VAL A 286 -13.05 -11.01 -13.03
CA VAL A 286 -13.14 -9.56 -13.22
C VAL A 286 -12.23 -9.14 -14.38
N GLU A 287 -12.65 -8.18 -15.19
CA GLU A 287 -11.85 -7.63 -16.28
C GLU A 287 -10.61 -6.92 -15.71
N VAL A 288 -9.45 -7.23 -16.29
CA VAL A 288 -8.17 -6.63 -15.88
C VAL A 288 -8.11 -5.20 -16.42
N THR A 289 -7.78 -4.25 -15.55
CA THR A 289 -7.34 -2.91 -15.94
C THR A 289 -5.82 -2.89 -15.92
N THR A 290 -5.18 -2.56 -17.05
CA THR A 290 -3.71 -2.46 -17.10
C THR A 290 -3.21 -1.22 -16.35
N ASN A 291 -1.93 -1.19 -15.98
CA ASN A 291 -1.31 0.01 -15.43
C ASN A 291 -1.53 1.22 -16.36
N ALA A 292 -1.39 1.06 -17.67
CA ALA A 292 -1.58 2.15 -18.64
C ALA A 292 -3.01 2.70 -18.69
N GLU A 293 -4.01 1.88 -18.31
CA GLU A 293 -5.42 2.27 -18.26
C GLU A 293 -5.84 2.79 -16.87
N ASP A 294 -5.10 2.43 -15.82
CA ASP A 294 -5.36 2.89 -14.46
C ASP A 294 -5.04 4.38 -14.29
N MET A 295 -6.05 5.12 -13.84
CA MET A 295 -5.96 6.58 -13.70
C MET A 295 -4.91 7.05 -12.69
N TRP A 296 -4.55 6.21 -11.70
CA TRP A 296 -3.60 6.56 -10.64
C TRP A 296 -2.19 6.12 -10.98
N SER A 297 -2.02 4.96 -11.63
CA SER A 297 -0.69 4.45 -11.97
C SER A 297 0.06 5.41 -12.90
N VAL A 298 -0.63 5.95 -13.91
CA VAL A 298 -0.07 6.93 -14.85
C VAL A 298 0.19 8.28 -14.21
N LEU A 299 -0.51 8.60 -13.12
CA LEU A 299 -0.28 9.82 -12.36
C LEU A 299 0.84 9.63 -11.35
N GLN A 300 1.04 8.43 -10.81
CA GLN A 300 2.07 8.19 -9.82
C GLN A 300 3.43 7.98 -10.49
N ALA A 301 3.49 7.32 -11.65
CA ALA A 301 4.73 7.10 -12.38
C ALA A 301 5.13 8.33 -13.24
N ASP A 302 6.26 8.95 -12.91
CA ASP A 302 6.91 9.97 -13.74
C ASP A 302 8.45 9.84 -13.73
N GLU A 303 9.19 10.75 -14.38
CA GLU A 303 10.67 10.74 -14.40
C GLU A 303 11.29 10.84 -12.98
N SER A 304 10.48 11.26 -12.01
CA SER A 304 10.81 11.61 -10.64
C SER A 304 10.14 10.72 -9.61
N TYR A 305 9.43 9.66 -10.00
CA TYR A 305 8.99 8.61 -9.10
C TYR A 305 8.60 7.32 -9.82
N ASP A 306 9.06 6.19 -9.26
CA ASP A 306 8.78 4.85 -9.75
C ASP A 306 7.94 4.09 -8.69
N PRO A 307 6.62 3.92 -8.87
CA PRO A 307 5.77 3.18 -7.93
C PRO A 307 6.00 1.66 -7.96
N PHE A 308 6.88 1.15 -8.82
CA PHE A 308 7.09 -0.28 -8.99
C PHE A 308 8.22 -0.76 -8.05
N PRO A 309 7.89 -1.55 -7.00
CA PRO A 309 8.91 -2.08 -6.11
C PRO A 309 9.85 -3.01 -6.89
N GLN A 310 11.12 -3.02 -6.48
CA GLN A 310 12.04 -4.04 -6.94
C GLN A 310 11.70 -5.37 -6.28
N PHE A 311 11.93 -6.49 -6.96
CA PHE A 311 11.65 -7.81 -6.38
C PHE A 311 12.61 -8.89 -6.86
N VAL A 312 12.68 -9.96 -6.06
CA VAL A 312 13.31 -11.24 -6.40
C VAL A 312 12.36 -12.38 -6.10
N TYR A 313 12.48 -13.47 -6.87
CA TYR A 313 11.76 -14.71 -6.55
C TYR A 313 12.49 -15.39 -5.41
N LEU A 314 11.71 -15.85 -4.42
CA LEU A 314 12.25 -16.58 -3.28
C LEU A 314 12.75 -17.95 -3.68
N GLY A 315 12.24 -18.56 -4.75
CA GLY A 315 12.68 -19.86 -5.26
C GLY A 315 12.75 -19.91 -6.79
N GLU A 316 12.36 -21.04 -7.39
CA GLU A 316 12.53 -21.26 -8.83
C GLU A 316 11.49 -20.51 -9.67
N ASP A 317 10.29 -20.40 -9.14
CA ASP A 317 9.15 -19.74 -9.75
C ASP A 317 8.43 -18.86 -8.72
N VAL A 318 7.40 -18.15 -9.20
CA VAL A 318 6.72 -17.13 -8.40
C VAL A 318 5.88 -17.72 -7.27
N SER A 319 5.51 -19.01 -7.32
CA SER A 319 4.69 -19.66 -6.28
C SER A 319 5.43 -19.82 -4.95
N ASP A 320 6.77 -19.87 -4.98
CA ASP A 320 7.61 -19.88 -3.77
C ASP A 320 7.53 -18.54 -2.98
N GLY A 321 7.08 -17.48 -3.65
CA GLY A 321 6.87 -16.14 -3.14
C GLY A 321 7.91 -15.13 -3.61
N LEU A 322 7.70 -13.88 -3.23
CA LEU A 322 8.53 -12.73 -3.59
C LEU A 322 9.16 -12.10 -2.34
N PHE A 323 10.37 -11.58 -2.51
CA PHE A 323 10.88 -10.52 -1.65
C PHE A 323 10.90 -9.23 -2.47
N ALA A 324 10.06 -8.27 -2.07
CA ALA A 324 9.89 -6.98 -2.71
C ALA A 324 10.42 -5.85 -1.82
N TRP A 325 11.04 -4.84 -2.41
CA TRP A 325 11.54 -3.68 -1.67
C TRP A 325 11.40 -2.39 -2.45
N ILE A 326 11.18 -1.30 -1.72
CA ILE A 326 11.15 0.07 -2.25
C ILE A 326 11.71 1.05 -1.22
N GLN A 327 12.31 2.13 -1.69
CA GLN A 327 12.71 3.26 -0.87
C GLN A 327 11.89 4.48 -1.29
N ILE A 328 11.18 5.08 -0.34
CA ILE A 328 10.29 6.21 -0.57
C ILE A 328 10.90 7.44 0.10
N GLY A 329 11.16 8.47 -0.69
CA GLY A 329 11.42 9.80 -0.17
C GLY A 329 10.11 10.43 0.29
N ILE A 330 10.06 11.05 1.47
CA ILE A 330 8.92 11.87 1.90
C ILE A 330 9.40 13.18 2.50
N ASN A 331 8.55 14.20 2.51
CA ASN A 331 8.77 15.37 3.35
C ASN A 331 8.21 15.08 4.75
N ALA A 332 9.08 14.77 5.71
CA ALA A 332 8.67 14.38 7.07
C ALA A 332 7.92 15.49 7.84
N SER A 333 7.94 16.73 7.36
CA SER A 333 7.20 17.86 7.93
C SER A 333 5.92 18.19 7.16
N ALA A 334 5.57 17.41 6.13
CA ALA A 334 4.31 17.56 5.43
C ALA A 334 3.13 17.04 6.26
N ASP A 335 1.96 17.61 6.01
CA ASP A 335 0.71 17.16 6.58
C ASP A 335 -0.40 17.26 5.53
N TYR A 336 -0.85 16.09 5.06
CA TYR A 336 -1.88 15.90 4.05
C TYR A 336 -3.23 15.52 4.66
N GLN A 337 -3.44 15.69 5.98
CA GLN A 337 -4.72 15.39 6.64
C GLN A 337 -5.92 16.14 6.05
N THR A 338 -5.70 17.31 5.44
CA THR A 338 -6.76 18.11 4.80
C THR A 338 -6.84 17.92 3.29
N ASP A 339 -6.02 17.03 2.73
CA ASP A 339 -6.05 16.74 1.31
C ASP A 339 -7.32 15.94 0.96
N ASP A 340 -7.92 16.20 -0.20
CA ASP A 340 -9.11 15.48 -0.66
C ASP A 340 -8.83 14.00 -0.92
N TYR A 341 -7.54 13.65 -1.03
CA TYR A 341 -7.02 12.31 -1.19
C TYR A 341 -6.89 11.53 0.12
N TYR A 342 -7.05 12.19 1.27
CA TYR A 342 -7.11 11.55 2.57
C TYR A 342 -8.55 11.37 3.03
N GLY A 343 -8.90 10.14 3.42
CA GLY A 343 -10.21 9.83 3.94
C GLY A 343 -10.21 8.51 4.70
N VAL A 344 -10.85 8.52 5.87
CA VAL A 344 -10.98 7.33 6.72
C VAL A 344 -12.33 6.70 6.43
N ALA A 345 -12.35 5.50 5.85
CA ALA A 345 -13.57 4.78 5.46
C ALA A 345 -14.23 4.03 6.63
N ALA A 346 -13.39 3.50 7.51
CA ALA A 346 -13.80 2.78 8.70
C ALA A 346 -12.73 2.88 9.79
N TYR A 347 -13.09 2.48 11.00
CA TYR A 347 -12.13 2.27 12.08
C TYR A 347 -12.42 0.97 12.83
N LEU A 348 -11.36 0.34 13.32
CA LEU A 348 -11.43 -0.81 14.20
C LEU A 348 -11.36 -0.35 15.67
N GLY A 349 -12.46 -0.53 16.40
CA GLY A 349 -12.59 -0.22 17.83
C GLY A 349 -12.59 -1.48 18.70
N GLU A 350 -12.69 -1.30 20.02
CA GLU A 350 -12.75 -2.42 20.99
C GLU A 350 -13.96 -3.34 20.78
N ASP A 351 -15.05 -2.79 20.23
CA ASP A 351 -16.32 -3.47 19.96
C ASP A 351 -16.47 -3.94 18.50
N GLY A 352 -15.42 -3.82 17.69
CA GLY A 352 -15.39 -4.26 16.29
C GLY A 352 -15.19 -3.12 15.29
N GLY A 353 -15.45 -3.41 14.02
CA GLY A 353 -15.30 -2.42 12.95
C GLY A 353 -16.51 -1.52 12.78
N HIS A 354 -16.26 -0.24 12.51
CA HIS A 354 -17.28 0.80 12.34
C HIS A 354 -17.03 1.59 11.06
N SER A 355 -18.06 1.78 10.24
CA SER A 355 -17.96 2.70 9.09
C SER A 355 -18.05 4.15 9.55
N THR A 356 -17.25 5.02 8.93
CA THR A 356 -17.36 6.48 9.11
C THR A 356 -18.43 7.10 8.21
N GLY A 357 -18.97 6.33 7.26
CA GLY A 357 -19.82 6.84 6.18
C GLY A 357 -19.05 7.59 5.08
N TYR A 358 -17.71 7.62 5.12
CA TYR A 358 -16.90 8.24 4.09
C TYR A 358 -17.07 7.54 2.74
N THR A 359 -17.26 8.33 1.70
CA THR A 359 -17.26 7.90 0.29
C THR A 359 -16.36 8.84 -0.51
N VAL A 360 -15.54 8.28 -1.40
CA VAL A 360 -14.64 9.06 -2.26
C VAL A 360 -15.45 9.93 -3.22
N GLY A 361 -15.12 11.22 -3.29
CA GLY A 361 -15.79 12.20 -4.17
C GLY A 361 -16.89 13.05 -3.52
N GLY A 362 -17.16 12.87 -2.22
CA GLY A 362 -18.11 13.69 -1.45
C GLY A 362 -17.50 14.99 -0.90
N GLY A 363 -16.98 15.86 -1.77
CA GLY A 363 -16.60 17.22 -1.38
C GLY A 363 -17.82 17.95 -0.78
N GLY A 364 -17.63 18.53 0.41
CA GLY A 364 -18.69 19.08 1.26
C GLY A 364 -19.75 19.90 0.54
N GLY A 365 -21.01 19.51 0.73
CA GLY A 365 -22.18 20.27 0.33
C GLY A 365 -23.27 20.16 1.39
N GLY A 366 -23.33 21.14 2.30
CA GLY A 366 -24.51 21.33 3.12
C GLY A 366 -25.75 21.54 2.23
N GLY A 367 -26.83 20.81 2.53
CA GLY A 367 -28.10 20.97 1.83
C GLY A 367 -29.01 19.75 2.06
N GLY A 368 -29.88 19.83 3.06
CA GLY A 368 -30.68 18.70 3.53
C GLY A 368 -31.96 18.39 2.73
N ASN A 369 -32.53 17.23 3.05
CA ASN A 369 -33.96 16.91 3.25
C ASN A 369 -33.98 15.38 3.56
N GLY A 370 -34.48 14.80 4.64
CA GLY A 370 -35.48 15.20 5.62
C GLY A 370 -36.62 14.18 5.59
N THR A 371 -36.72 13.27 6.57
CA THR A 371 -37.98 12.75 7.14
C THR A 371 -37.69 11.89 8.39
N GLY A 372 -38.15 12.33 9.56
CA GLY A 372 -38.09 11.53 10.80
C GLY A 372 -38.39 12.32 12.07
N ASN A 373 -39.65 12.65 12.29
CA ASN A 373 -40.23 13.42 13.39
C ASN A 373 -39.87 12.88 14.79
N GLY A 374 -39.42 13.74 15.72
CA GLY A 374 -39.22 13.35 17.12
C GLY A 374 -38.60 14.46 17.98
N THR A 375 -39.45 15.23 18.65
CA THR A 375 -39.15 16.34 19.57
C THR A 375 -38.17 16.00 20.70
N GLY A 376 -37.19 16.87 20.97
CA GLY A 376 -36.37 16.80 22.19
C GLY A 376 -35.27 17.85 22.25
N ASN A 377 -35.58 18.99 22.89
CA ASN A 377 -34.66 20.08 23.21
C ASN A 377 -33.59 19.61 24.22
N GLY A 378 -32.29 19.83 23.95
CA GLY A 378 -31.22 19.48 24.90
C GLY A 378 -29.82 19.85 24.42
N THR A 379 -29.39 21.07 24.71
CA THR A 379 -27.98 21.47 24.75
C THR A 379 -27.22 20.65 25.79
N MET A 380 -26.09 20.02 25.44
CA MET A 380 -25.07 19.63 26.44
C MET A 380 -23.66 19.76 25.85
N SER A 381 -22.92 20.68 26.44
CA SER A 381 -21.45 20.76 26.44
C SER A 381 -20.91 19.65 27.35
N GLY A 382 -19.84 18.97 26.96
CA GLY A 382 -19.21 17.91 27.76
C GLY A 382 -17.69 17.90 27.59
N ALA A 383 -16.99 18.42 28.60
CA ALA A 383 -15.54 18.38 28.73
C ALA A 383 -15.03 16.97 29.12
N PRO A 384 -13.76 16.60 28.82
CA PRO A 384 -13.19 15.30 29.14
C PRO A 384 -12.87 15.15 30.65
N PRO A 385 -12.92 13.94 31.23
CA PRO A 385 -12.61 13.73 32.63
C PRO A 385 -11.09 13.60 32.86
N SER A 386 -10.54 14.50 33.66
CA SER A 386 -9.22 14.37 34.28
C SER A 386 -9.34 13.58 35.59
N GLY A 387 -8.64 12.45 35.71
CA GLY A 387 -8.52 11.70 36.96
C GLY A 387 -7.05 11.50 37.33
N THR A 388 -6.55 12.33 38.26
CA THR A 388 -5.29 12.10 38.97
C THR A 388 -5.59 11.37 40.28
N GLY A 389 -4.91 10.26 40.53
CA GLY A 389 -4.95 9.54 41.81
C GLY A 389 -3.55 9.04 42.14
N ALA A 390 -2.87 9.72 43.07
CA ALA A 390 -1.62 9.26 43.67
C ALA A 390 -1.89 8.13 44.69
N PRO A 391 -0.97 7.17 44.88
CA PRO A 391 -1.13 6.12 45.88
C PRO A 391 -0.58 6.56 47.25
N PRO A 392 -1.09 6.03 48.38
CA PRO A 392 -0.44 6.20 49.66
C PRO A 392 0.68 5.16 49.85
N SER A 393 1.62 5.55 50.71
CA SER A 393 2.83 4.89 51.23
C SER A 393 2.82 3.37 51.36
#